data_AF-A0A4R4V365-F1
#
_entry.id   AF-A0A4R4V365-F1
#
_cell.length_a   1.000
_cell.length_b   1.000
_cell.length_c   1.000
_cell.angle_alpha   90.00
_cell.angle_beta   90.00
_cell.angle_gamma   90.00
#
_symmetry.space_group_name_H-M   'P 1'
#
loop_
_entity.id
_entity.type
_entity.pdbx_description
1 polymer ?
#
loop_
_entity_poly.entity_id
_entity_poly.type
_entity_poly.pdbx_seq_one_letter_code
_entity_poly.pdbx_strand_id
1 'polypeptide(L)'
;VVTRSAVAVDDGDQVDVSAAPVWGLVRAAEAENPGRFVLVDVDGSQESWAAVGSVVASGEPESAVRDGRVLVPRLNRVRGSERREPVFGSDGTVLVTGGTGGLGALVARHLVAEHGVRNLLLVSRRGLEAPGTAELVAELSELGAAVDVAACDVADRDALAALIGSIPGERALRGV
;
A
#
# COMPACT_ATOMS: atom_id res chain seq x y z
N VAL A 1 -20.16 -5.92 -12.86
CA VAL A 1 -19.01 -6.79 -12.50
C VAL A 1 -19.21 -7.24 -11.07
N VAL A 2 -19.16 -8.55 -10.81
CA VAL A 2 -19.33 -9.07 -9.46
C VAL A 2 -17.99 -9.63 -8.98
N THR A 3 -17.55 -9.21 -7.80
CA THR A 3 -16.39 -9.75 -7.09
C THR A 3 -16.82 -10.43 -5.78
N ARG A 4 -15.89 -11.15 -5.13
CA ARG A 4 -16.12 -11.73 -3.81
C ARG A 4 -14.97 -11.35 -2.89
N SER A 5 -15.30 -10.81 -1.71
CA SER A 5 -14.33 -10.39 -0.70
C SER A 5 -13.22 -9.47 -1.23
N ALA A 6 -13.46 -8.72 -2.30
CA ALA A 6 -12.48 -7.82 -2.92
C ALA A 6 -12.37 -6.47 -2.20
N VAL A 7 -13.31 -6.17 -1.29
CA VAL A 7 -13.33 -4.96 -0.47
C VAL A 7 -13.69 -5.30 0.97
N ALA A 8 -13.08 -4.57 1.91
CA ALA A 8 -13.48 -4.57 3.31
C ALA A 8 -14.63 -3.58 3.53
N VAL A 9 -15.61 -3.96 4.34
CA VAL A 9 -16.68 -3.06 4.80
C VAL A 9 -16.57 -2.74 6.29
N ASP A 10 -15.91 -3.60 7.05
CA ASP A 10 -15.66 -3.44 8.49
C ASP A 10 -14.19 -3.72 8.85
N ASP A 11 -13.79 -3.27 10.04
CA ASP A 11 -12.47 -3.51 10.59
C ASP A 11 -12.25 -5.02 10.82
N GLY A 12 -11.16 -5.56 10.24
CA GLY A 12 -10.79 -6.97 10.39
C GLY A 12 -11.27 -7.88 9.26
N ASP A 13 -12.05 -7.36 8.30
CA ASP A 13 -12.41 -8.09 7.09
C ASP A 13 -11.17 -8.59 6.34
N GLN A 14 -11.23 -9.85 5.92
CA GLN A 14 -10.21 -10.42 5.04
C GLN A 14 -10.52 -10.03 3.60
N VAL A 15 -9.55 -9.39 2.94
CA VAL A 15 -9.67 -8.97 1.55
C VAL A 15 -8.89 -9.91 0.64
N ASP A 16 -9.55 -10.40 -0.41
CA ASP A 16 -8.87 -11.04 -1.53
C ASP A 16 -8.13 -9.97 -2.35
N VAL A 17 -6.85 -9.81 -2.03
CA VAL A 17 -5.93 -8.87 -2.70
C VAL A 17 -5.75 -9.16 -4.18
N SER A 18 -6.08 -10.36 -4.66
CA SER A 18 -6.01 -10.73 -6.08
C SER A 18 -7.23 -10.19 -6.84
N ALA A 19 -8.38 -10.09 -6.18
CA ALA A 19 -9.62 -9.58 -6.76
C ALA A 19 -9.77 -8.05 -6.60
N ALA A 20 -9.18 -7.46 -5.56
CA ALA A 20 -9.23 -6.02 -5.27
C ALA A 20 -8.85 -5.11 -6.47
N PRO A 21 -7.85 -5.42 -7.32
CA PRO A 21 -7.49 -4.57 -8.46
C PRO A 21 -8.61 -4.39 -9.49
N VAL A 22 -9.57 -5.32 -9.57
CA VAL A 22 -10.76 -5.20 -10.43
C VAL A 22 -11.54 -3.93 -10.08
N TRP A 23 -11.59 -3.55 -8.80
CA TRP A 23 -12.26 -2.33 -8.35
C TRP A 23 -11.61 -1.07 -8.91
N GLY A 24 -10.28 -0.98 -8.85
CA GLY A 24 -9.56 0.15 -9.45
C GLY A 24 -9.76 0.24 -10.96
N LEU A 25 -9.66 -0.91 -11.65
CA LEU A 25 -9.83 -0.98 -13.11
C LEU A 25 -11.23 -0.53 -13.54
N VAL A 26 -12.28 -1.05 -12.93
CA VAL A 26 -13.64 -0.73 -13.38
C VAL A 26 -14.07 0.66 -12.94
N ARG A 27 -13.56 1.19 -11.82
CA ARG A 27 -13.73 2.62 -11.48
C ARG A 27 -13.18 3.52 -12.59
N ALA A 28 -12.01 3.19 -13.14
CA ALA A 28 -11.45 3.92 -14.28
C ALA A 28 -12.36 3.78 -15.52
N ALA A 29 -12.81 2.56 -15.83
CA ALA A 29 -13.71 2.32 -16.97
C ALA A 29 -15.05 3.06 -16.85
N GLU A 30 -15.61 3.15 -15.65
CA GLU A 30 -16.84 3.90 -15.34
C GLU A 30 -16.62 5.42 -15.43
N ALA A 31 -15.46 5.93 -15.00
CA ALA A 31 -15.10 7.33 -15.20
C ALA A 31 -14.96 7.70 -16.69
N GLU A 32 -14.43 6.79 -17.51
CA GLU A 32 -14.33 6.97 -18.96
C GLU A 32 -15.66 6.75 -19.69
N ASN A 33 -16.55 5.91 -19.14
CA ASN A 33 -17.83 5.54 -19.75
C ASN A 33 -18.98 5.53 -18.73
N PRO A 34 -19.46 6.71 -18.31
CA PRO A 34 -20.44 6.82 -17.23
C PRO A 34 -21.75 6.04 -17.51
N GLY A 35 -22.24 5.36 -16.47
CA GLY A 35 -23.49 4.59 -16.46
C GLY A 35 -23.42 3.25 -17.18
N ARG A 36 -22.22 2.78 -17.56
CA ARG A 36 -22.06 1.50 -18.29
C ARG A 36 -21.69 0.34 -17.37
N PHE A 37 -21.18 0.61 -16.18
CA PHE A 37 -20.71 -0.40 -15.26
C PHE A 37 -21.34 -0.25 -13.88
N VAL A 38 -21.60 -1.38 -13.23
CA VAL A 38 -21.95 -1.47 -11.82
C VAL A 38 -21.02 -2.47 -11.16
N LEU A 39 -20.41 -2.11 -10.04
CA LEU A 39 -19.56 -2.98 -9.23
C LEU A 39 -20.29 -3.49 -8.00
N VAL A 40 -20.28 -4.81 -7.81
CA VAL A 40 -20.88 -5.44 -6.63
C VAL A 40 -19.90 -6.44 -6.04
N ASP A 41 -19.52 -6.26 -4.78
CA ASP A 41 -18.75 -7.27 -4.05
C ASP A 41 -19.66 -8.05 -3.09
N VAL A 42 -19.69 -9.37 -3.19
CA VAL A 42 -20.55 -10.22 -2.35
C VAL A 42 -19.72 -11.05 -1.36
N ASP A 43 -20.32 -11.47 -0.25
CA ASP A 43 -19.73 -12.45 0.68
C ASP A 43 -19.90 -13.91 0.22
N GLY A 44 -20.76 -14.15 -0.78
CA GLY A 44 -21.07 -15.48 -1.31
C GLY A 44 -22.28 -16.15 -0.69
N SER A 45 -22.95 -15.53 0.28
CA SER A 45 -24.24 -16.01 0.82
C SER A 45 -25.34 -15.97 -0.24
N GLN A 46 -26.34 -16.84 -0.11
CA GLN A 46 -27.45 -16.90 -1.07
C GLN A 46 -28.26 -15.60 -1.06
N GLU A 47 -28.40 -15.00 0.12
CA GLU A 47 -29.06 -13.72 0.37
C GLU A 47 -28.34 -12.59 -0.37
N SER A 48 -27.01 -12.53 -0.27
CA SER A 48 -26.22 -11.52 -0.99
C SER A 48 -26.31 -11.67 -2.51
N TRP A 49 -26.32 -12.91 -3.01
CA TRP A 49 -26.55 -13.16 -4.44
C TRP A 49 -27.94 -12.74 -4.91
N ALA A 50 -28.98 -12.99 -4.10
CA ALA A 50 -30.34 -12.58 -4.41
C ALA A 50 -30.49 -11.04 -4.48
N ALA A 51 -29.69 -10.29 -3.70
CA ALA A 51 -29.73 -8.83 -3.69
C ALA A 51 -29.07 -8.16 -4.91
N VAL A 52 -28.22 -8.86 -5.68
CA VAL A 52 -27.46 -8.26 -6.80
C VAL A 52 -28.36 -7.55 -7.82
N GLY A 53 -29.51 -8.13 -8.16
CA GLY A 53 -30.46 -7.50 -9.09
C GLY A 53 -30.97 -6.15 -8.59
N SER A 54 -31.25 -6.03 -7.29
CA SER A 54 -31.69 -4.78 -6.66
C SER A 54 -30.58 -3.72 -6.62
N VAL A 55 -29.33 -4.15 -6.44
CA VAL A 55 -28.15 -3.27 -6.49
C VAL A 55 -28.03 -2.65 -7.88
N VAL A 56 -28.11 -3.47 -8.94
CA VAL A 56 -28.04 -2.97 -10.32
C VAL A 56 -29.18 -1.98 -10.62
N ALA A 57 -30.38 -2.26 -10.13
CA ALA A 57 -31.53 -1.38 -10.31
C ALA A 57 -31.44 -0.07 -9.50
N SER A 58 -30.61 0.00 -8.45
CA SER A 58 -30.48 1.17 -7.58
C SER A 58 -29.80 2.37 -8.26
N GLY A 59 -29.01 2.12 -9.31
CA GLY A 59 -28.20 3.14 -9.98
C GLY A 59 -26.93 3.53 -9.22
N GLU A 60 -26.63 2.90 -8.09
CA GLU A 60 -25.34 3.08 -7.42
C GLU A 60 -24.23 2.39 -8.22
N PRO A 61 -23.12 3.09 -8.54
CA PRO A 61 -22.07 2.56 -9.41
C PRO A 61 -21.22 1.48 -8.73
N GLU A 62 -21.18 1.49 -7.40
CA GLU A 62 -20.44 0.51 -6.60
C GLU A 62 -21.18 0.19 -5.30
N SER A 63 -21.14 -1.08 -4.89
CA SER A 63 -21.74 -1.56 -3.64
C SER A 63 -21.05 -2.83 -3.14
N ALA A 64 -21.12 -3.06 -1.84
CA ALA A 64 -20.83 -4.35 -1.23
C ALA A 64 -22.13 -4.94 -0.66
N VAL A 65 -22.26 -6.26 -0.68
CA VAL A 65 -23.39 -6.97 -0.10
C VAL A 65 -22.88 -7.98 0.91
N ARG A 66 -23.34 -7.86 2.15
CA ARG A 66 -23.02 -8.75 3.28
C ARG A 66 -24.31 -9.20 3.96
N ASP A 67 -24.52 -10.50 4.09
CA ASP A 67 -25.72 -11.11 4.64
C ASP A 67 -27.02 -10.52 4.04
N GLY A 68 -27.02 -10.30 2.71
CA GLY A 68 -28.12 -9.68 1.98
C GLY A 68 -28.28 -8.16 2.18
N ARG A 69 -27.46 -7.52 3.02
CA ARG A 69 -27.48 -6.07 3.24
C ARG A 69 -26.61 -5.35 2.22
N VAL A 70 -27.20 -4.38 1.53
CA VAL A 70 -26.48 -3.52 0.58
C VAL A 70 -25.79 -2.39 1.32
N LEU A 71 -24.49 -2.24 1.07
CA LEU A 71 -23.62 -1.22 1.62
C LEU A 71 -23.02 -0.41 0.47
N VAL A 72 -23.13 0.92 0.55
CA VAL A 72 -22.66 1.80 -0.51
C VAL A 72 -21.48 2.63 0.02
N PRO A 73 -20.30 2.58 -0.62
CA PRO A 73 -19.11 3.28 -0.14
C PRO A 73 -19.28 4.79 -0.25
N ARG A 74 -18.74 5.51 0.75
CA ARG A 74 -18.67 6.97 0.81
C ARG A 74 -17.34 7.38 1.41
N LEU A 75 -16.73 8.45 0.86
CA LEU A 75 -15.53 9.05 1.43
C LEU A 75 -15.94 10.04 2.52
N ASN A 76 -15.42 9.84 3.72
CA ASN A 76 -15.65 10.72 4.85
C ASN A 76 -14.34 11.35 5.33
N ARG A 77 -14.44 12.57 5.87
CA ARG A 77 -13.29 13.27 6.44
C ARG A 77 -12.88 12.63 7.76
N VAL A 78 -11.63 12.19 7.86
CA VAL A 78 -11.01 11.72 9.10
C VAL A 78 -10.19 12.86 9.71
N ARG A 79 -10.32 13.07 11.03
CA ARG A 79 -9.45 13.98 11.78
C ARG A 79 -8.18 13.21 12.17
N GLY A 80 -7.00 13.80 11.94
CA GLY A 80 -5.74 13.16 12.31
C GLY A 80 -5.68 12.86 13.82
N SER A 81 -5.14 11.70 14.18
CA SER A 81 -4.85 11.37 15.58
C SER A 81 -3.59 12.11 16.04
N GLU A 82 -3.50 12.43 17.33
CA GLU A 82 -2.28 12.98 17.94
C GLU A 82 -1.07 12.05 17.73
N ARG A 83 0.13 12.64 17.71
CA ARG A 83 1.40 11.93 17.47
C ARG A 83 1.50 10.68 18.37
N ARG A 84 1.48 9.52 17.74
CA ARG A 84 1.80 8.24 18.40
C ARG A 84 3.29 8.14 18.65
N GLU A 85 3.67 7.31 19.62
CA GLU A 85 5.06 6.97 19.92
C GLU A 85 5.83 6.55 18.66
N PRO A 86 7.17 6.71 18.61
CA PRO A 86 7.98 6.34 17.46
C PRO A 86 7.75 4.87 17.07
N VAL A 87 7.17 4.66 15.88
CA VAL A 87 6.69 3.34 15.44
C VAL A 87 7.83 2.40 15.04
N PHE A 88 8.96 2.95 14.58
CA PHE A 88 10.04 2.16 13.97
C PHE A 88 11.21 1.84 14.92
N GLY A 89 11.36 2.60 16.02
CA GLY A 89 12.55 2.58 16.87
C GLY A 89 13.81 3.10 16.15
N SER A 90 14.87 3.44 16.89
CA SER A 90 16.12 3.95 16.31
C SER A 90 17.07 2.86 15.82
N ASP A 91 16.94 1.64 16.35
CA ASP A 91 17.98 0.62 16.25
C ASP A 91 17.74 -0.39 15.12
N GLY A 92 16.55 -0.37 14.52
CA GLY A 92 16.17 -1.22 13.41
C GLY A 92 16.42 -0.61 12.03
N THR A 93 16.33 -1.45 11.00
CA THR A 93 16.37 -1.02 9.59
C THR A 93 14.96 -0.77 9.08
N VAL A 94 14.77 0.34 8.35
CA VAL A 94 13.57 0.59 7.56
C VAL A 94 13.92 0.50 6.08
N LEU A 95 13.21 -0.39 5.38
CA LEU A 95 13.36 -0.57 3.93
C LEU A 95 12.43 0.41 3.21
N VAL A 96 12.89 1.05 2.14
CA VAL A 96 12.03 1.89 1.30
C VAL A 96 12.10 1.38 -0.14
N THR A 97 11.01 0.78 -0.62
CA THR A 97 10.89 0.37 -2.03
C THR A 97 10.66 1.58 -2.92
N GLY A 98 11.29 1.58 -4.11
CA GLY A 98 11.36 2.79 -4.93
C GLY A 98 12.08 3.94 -4.20
N GLY A 99 12.95 3.62 -3.23
CA GLY A 99 13.53 4.58 -2.28
C GLY A 99 14.40 5.66 -2.93
N THR A 100 14.90 5.43 -4.14
CA THR A 100 15.66 6.43 -4.92
C THR A 100 14.78 7.23 -5.89
N GLY A 101 13.46 6.99 -5.91
CA GLY A 101 12.48 7.78 -6.66
C GLY A 101 12.07 9.05 -5.91
N GLY A 102 11.34 9.95 -6.58
CA GLY A 102 10.98 11.26 -6.01
C GLY A 102 10.25 11.18 -4.65
N LEU A 103 9.16 10.41 -4.58
CA LEU A 103 8.43 10.21 -3.32
C LEU A 103 9.21 9.36 -2.31
N GLY A 104 9.90 8.31 -2.76
CA GLY A 104 10.73 7.47 -1.89
C GLY A 104 11.81 8.27 -1.16
N ALA A 105 12.46 9.19 -1.86
CA ALA A 105 13.47 10.09 -1.29
C ALA A 105 12.85 11.07 -0.27
N LEU A 106 11.65 11.60 -0.52
CA LEU A 106 10.94 12.45 0.43
C LEU A 106 10.55 11.67 1.69
N VAL A 107 10.06 10.44 1.54
CA VAL A 107 9.74 9.55 2.65
C VAL A 107 11.00 9.21 3.46
N ALA A 108 12.11 8.88 2.81
CA ALA A 108 13.38 8.61 3.49
C ALA A 108 13.84 9.80 4.35
N ARG A 109 13.79 11.03 3.81
CA ARG A 109 14.09 12.25 4.57
C ARG A 109 13.17 12.41 5.78
N HIS A 110 11.87 12.21 5.59
CA HIS A 110 10.88 12.33 6.66
C HIS A 110 11.11 11.29 7.76
N LEU A 111 11.45 10.05 7.38
CA LEU A 111 11.75 8.98 8.33
C LEU A 111 12.97 9.33 9.21
N VAL A 112 14.02 9.91 8.63
CA VAL A 112 15.21 10.32 9.40
C VAL A 112 14.93 11.54 10.26
N ALA A 113 14.36 12.60 9.67
CA ALA A 113 14.20 13.89 10.32
C ALA A 113 13.10 13.90 11.39
N GLU A 114 11.96 13.26 11.13
CA GLU A 114 10.77 13.36 11.98
C GLU A 114 10.50 12.08 12.78
N HIS A 115 10.90 10.92 12.26
CA HIS A 115 10.71 9.63 12.93
C HIS A 115 11.99 9.06 13.56
N GLY A 116 13.13 9.73 13.40
CA GLY A 116 14.39 9.34 14.04
C GLY A 116 14.97 8.02 13.55
N VAL A 117 14.58 7.55 12.36
CA VAL A 117 15.13 6.33 11.75
C VAL A 117 16.61 6.53 11.45
N ARG A 118 17.45 5.57 11.87
CA ARG A 118 18.91 5.65 11.73
C ARG A 118 19.51 4.63 10.77
N ASN A 119 18.76 3.61 10.36
CA ASN A 119 19.23 2.64 9.37
C ASN A 119 18.19 2.55 8.26
N LEU A 120 18.58 2.92 7.05
CA LEU A 120 17.75 2.87 5.86
C LEU A 120 18.32 1.90 4.84
N LEU A 121 17.43 1.11 4.24
CA LEU A 121 17.74 0.33 3.04
C LEU A 121 16.88 0.84 1.89
N LEU A 122 17.48 1.64 0.99
CA LEU A 122 16.81 2.17 -0.18
C LEU A 122 16.90 1.17 -1.32
N VAL A 123 15.74 0.70 -1.78
CA VAL A 123 15.66 -0.35 -2.81
C VAL A 123 15.05 0.23 -4.07
N SER A 124 15.72 0.03 -5.20
CA SER A 124 15.14 0.28 -6.51
C SER A 124 15.83 -0.59 -7.56
N ARG A 125 15.22 -0.78 -8.72
CA ARG A 125 15.84 -1.57 -9.81
C ARG A 125 17.19 -1.02 -10.27
N ARG A 126 17.38 0.30 -10.20
CA ARG A 126 18.61 0.99 -10.64
C ARG A 126 19.63 1.15 -9.50
N GLY A 127 19.22 1.01 -8.24
CA GLY A 127 20.08 1.22 -7.09
C GLY A 127 20.85 2.55 -7.16
N LEU A 128 22.16 2.49 -6.95
CA LEU A 128 23.08 3.63 -7.01
C LEU A 128 23.17 4.30 -8.40
N GLU A 129 22.82 3.59 -9.48
CA GLU A 129 22.82 4.15 -10.83
C GLU A 129 21.62 5.06 -11.10
N ALA A 130 20.64 5.13 -10.19
CA ALA A 130 19.55 6.09 -10.31
C ALA A 130 20.07 7.54 -10.12
N PRO A 131 19.69 8.49 -11.00
CA PRO A 131 20.10 9.88 -10.86
C PRO A 131 19.74 10.47 -9.49
N GLY A 132 20.66 11.21 -8.87
CA GLY A 132 20.44 11.86 -7.58
C GLY A 132 20.64 10.97 -6.35
N THR A 133 20.98 9.68 -6.54
CA THR A 133 21.07 8.73 -5.41
C THR A 133 22.27 9.01 -4.52
N ALA A 134 23.43 9.36 -5.10
CA ALA A 134 24.62 9.65 -4.32
C ALA A 134 24.42 10.89 -3.44
N GLU A 135 23.77 11.93 -3.97
CA GLU A 135 23.41 13.13 -3.25
C GLU A 135 22.42 12.84 -2.13
N LEU A 136 21.41 12.01 -2.39
CA LEU A 136 20.44 11.57 -1.38
C LEU A 136 21.12 10.79 -0.23
N VAL A 137 22.03 9.87 -0.55
CA VAL A 137 22.77 9.10 0.46
C VAL A 137 23.62 10.02 1.32
N ALA A 138 24.32 10.98 0.71
CA ALA A 138 25.13 11.96 1.44
C ALA A 138 24.25 12.81 2.37
N GLU A 139 23.14 13.36 1.86
CA GLU A 139 22.19 14.16 2.64
C GLU A 139 21.66 13.39 3.87
N LEU A 140 21.18 12.16 3.66
CA LEU A 140 20.65 11.33 4.76
C LEU A 140 21.74 10.94 5.76
N SER A 141 22.98 10.74 5.29
CA SER A 141 24.13 10.46 6.16
C SER A 141 24.50 11.67 7.01
N GLU A 142 24.46 12.89 6.46
CA GLU A 142 24.65 14.13 7.21
C GLU A 142 23.57 14.34 8.28
N LEU A 143 22.34 13.88 8.01
CA LEU A 143 21.25 13.84 9.00
C LEU A 143 21.42 12.72 10.04
N GLY A 144 22.48 11.92 9.95
CA GLY A 144 22.87 10.90 10.91
C GLY A 144 22.21 9.55 10.68
N ALA A 145 21.84 9.19 9.45
CA ALA A 145 21.38 7.85 9.11
C ALA A 145 22.48 7.05 8.39
N ALA A 146 22.63 5.78 8.72
CA ALA A 146 23.32 4.82 7.88
C ALA A 146 22.39 4.42 6.74
N VAL A 147 22.83 4.59 5.50
CA VAL A 147 22.01 4.35 4.30
C VAL A 147 22.71 3.34 3.40
N ASP A 148 22.06 2.19 3.23
CA ASP A 148 22.42 1.19 2.24
C ASP A 148 21.51 1.34 1.03
N VAL A 149 22.06 1.16 -0.18
CA VAL A 149 21.31 1.20 -1.43
C VAL A 149 21.48 -0.11 -2.16
N ALA A 150 20.37 -0.76 -2.47
CA ALA A 150 20.36 -2.02 -3.19
C ALA A 150 19.66 -1.89 -4.56
N ALA A 151 20.34 -2.37 -5.60
CA ALA A 151 19.72 -2.64 -6.88
C ALA A 151 18.94 -3.96 -6.79
N CYS A 152 17.61 -3.88 -6.74
CA CYS A 152 16.74 -5.07 -6.66
C CYS A 152 15.41 -4.79 -7.36
N ASP A 153 14.92 -5.78 -8.10
CA ASP A 153 13.52 -5.81 -8.53
C ASP A 153 12.68 -6.40 -7.41
N VAL A 154 11.69 -5.66 -6.91
CA VAL A 154 10.80 -6.10 -5.83
C VAL A 154 9.81 -7.17 -6.30
N ALA A 155 9.64 -7.35 -7.61
CA ALA A 155 8.85 -8.44 -8.17
C ALA A 155 9.63 -9.76 -8.27
N ASP A 156 10.96 -9.73 -8.13
CA ASP A 156 11.78 -10.93 -8.07
C ASP A 156 11.84 -11.45 -6.62
N ARG A 157 11.13 -12.56 -6.39
CA ARG A 157 11.00 -13.16 -5.07
C ARG A 157 12.33 -13.59 -4.47
N ASP A 158 13.20 -14.20 -5.27
CA ASP A 158 14.44 -14.79 -4.77
C ASP A 158 15.47 -13.69 -4.51
N ALA A 159 15.55 -12.69 -5.39
CA ALA A 159 16.38 -11.52 -5.18
C ALA A 159 15.96 -10.73 -3.92
N LEU A 160 14.66 -10.50 -3.73
CA LEU A 160 14.15 -9.80 -2.56
C LEU A 160 14.37 -10.60 -1.27
N ALA A 161 14.20 -11.93 -1.30
CA ALA A 161 14.49 -12.79 -0.16
C ALA A 161 15.98 -12.74 0.23
N ALA A 162 16.88 -12.78 -0.74
CA ALA A 162 18.32 -12.65 -0.51
C ALA A 162 18.67 -11.27 0.08
N LEU A 163 18.07 -10.19 -0.43
CA LEU A 163 18.28 -8.84 0.08
C LEU A 163 17.80 -8.69 1.53
N ILE A 164 16.59 -9.16 1.85
CA ILE A 164 16.08 -9.14 3.23
C ILE A 164 16.97 -10.00 4.14
N GLY A 165 17.46 -11.14 3.64
CA GLY A 165 18.38 -12.02 4.36
C GLY A 165 19.76 -11.43 4.64
N SER A 166 20.17 -10.39 3.90
CA SER A 166 21.44 -9.68 4.15
C SER A 166 21.37 -8.64 5.26
N ILE A 167 20.18 -8.32 5.77
CA ILE A 167 20.01 -7.33 6.84
C ILE A 167 20.58 -7.91 8.15
N PRO A 168 21.54 -7.22 8.81
CA PRO A 168 22.14 -7.69 10.04
C PRO A 168 21.11 -7.90 11.16
N GLY A 169 21.26 -8.98 11.93
CA GLY A 169 20.34 -9.30 13.04
C GLY A 169 20.33 -8.23 14.13
N GLU A 170 21.46 -7.56 14.37
CA GLU A 170 21.58 -6.44 15.30
C GLU A 170 20.75 -5.22 14.88
N ARG A 171 20.43 -5.11 13.58
CA ARG A 171 19.62 -4.04 12.97
C ARG A 171 18.47 -4.62 12.18
N ALA A 172 17.73 -5.54 12.81
CA ALA A 172 16.61 -6.24 12.19
C ALA A 172 15.63 -5.28 11.50
N LEU A 173 14.97 -5.78 10.45
CA LEU A 173 13.94 -5.04 9.71
C LEU A 173 12.76 -4.70 10.64
N ARG A 174 12.42 -3.42 10.75
CA ARG A 174 11.30 -2.91 11.59
C ARG A 174 10.20 -2.21 10.81
N GLY A 175 10.42 -1.92 9.53
CA GLY A 175 9.44 -1.29 8.66
C GLY A 175 9.80 -1.44 7.17
N VAL A 176 8.77 -1.39 6.33
CA VAL A 176 8.83 -1.40 4.86
C VAL A 176 7.88 -0.33 4.34
#